data_AF-A0A379LTR9-F1
#
_entry.id   AF-A0A379LTR9-F1
#
_cell.length_a   1.000
_cell.length_b   1.000
_cell.length_c   1.000
_cell.angle_alpha   90.00
_cell.angle_beta   90.00
_cell.angle_gamma   90.00
#
_symmetry.space_group_name_H-M   'P 1'
#
loop_
_entity.id
_entity.type
_entity.pdbx_description
1 polymer ?
#
loop_
_entity_poly.entity_id
_entity_poly.type
_entity_poly.pdbx_seq_one_letter_code
_entity_poly.pdbx_strand_id
1 'polypeptide(L)'
;MNLIAFLFGPIYLFVLGLWKKNIMLILIMVVVYTILIIALAIAGMEFPRYLQVGLGYGFNALYGMSTNYSYYLKEKKGDNGWNPFKGMRW
;
A
#
# COMPACT_ATOMS: atom_id res chain seq x y z
N MET A 1 7.62 -9.99 6.95
CA MET A 1 6.47 -9.59 6.11
C MET A 1 5.22 -10.28 6.64
N ASN A 2 4.05 -9.64 6.59
CA ASN A 2 2.76 -10.24 6.93
C ASN A 2 2.13 -10.86 5.69
N LEU A 3 1.97 -12.19 5.67
CA LEU A 3 1.48 -12.91 4.49
C LEU A 3 -0.02 -12.66 4.24
N ILE A 4 -0.83 -12.54 5.30
CA ILE A 4 -2.27 -12.27 5.18
C ILE A 4 -2.48 -10.89 4.57
N ALA A 5 -1.73 -9.90 5.04
CA ALA A 5 -1.77 -8.56 4.46
C ALA A 5 -1.23 -8.51 3.01
N PHE A 6 -0.29 -9.38 2.66
CA PHE A 6 0.16 -9.47 1.26
C PHE A 6 -0.97 -9.95 0.33
N LEU A 7 -1.75 -10.93 0.76
CA LEU A 7 -2.83 -11.49 -0.07
C LEU A 7 -4.13 -10.66 -0.02
N PHE A 8 -4.44 -10.07 1.13
CA PHE A 8 -5.73 -9.42 1.42
C PHE A 8 -5.59 -7.95 1.84
N GLY A 9 -4.48 -7.29 1.50
CA GLY A 9 -4.03 -5.98 2.02
C GLY A 9 -5.13 -5.02 2.45
N PRO A 10 -5.92 -4.43 1.54
CA PRO A 10 -6.93 -3.45 1.89
C PRO A 10 -7.96 -3.96 2.90
N ILE A 11 -8.45 -5.19 2.72
CA ILE A 11 -9.46 -5.79 3.59
C ILE A 11 -8.86 -6.07 4.98
N TYR A 12 -7.66 -6.62 5.00
CA TYR A 12 -7.00 -7.01 6.25
C TYR A 12 -6.65 -5.81 7.14
N LEU A 13 -6.20 -4.69 6.58
CA LEU A 13 -5.94 -3.49 7.39
C LEU A 13 -7.21 -2.89 7.99
N PHE A 14 -8.36 -3.01 7.32
CA PHE A 14 -9.64 -2.61 7.93
C PHE A 14 -10.00 -3.51 9.11
N VAL A 15 -9.84 -4.82 8.98
CA VAL A 15 -10.07 -5.78 10.08
C VAL A 15 -9.20 -5.44 11.30
N LEU A 16 -7.95 -5.04 11.09
CA LEU A 16 -7.05 -4.64 12.17
C LEU A 16 -7.32 -3.23 12.75
N GLY A 17 -8.27 -2.48 12.20
CA GLY A 17 -8.58 -1.10 12.60
C GLY A 17 -7.52 -0.08 12.17
N LEU A 18 -6.69 -0.39 11.16
CA LEU A 18 -5.63 0.46 10.61
C LEU A 18 -6.16 1.34 9.45
N TRP A 19 -7.42 1.78 9.53
CA TRP A 19 -8.14 2.42 8.42
C TRP A 19 -7.47 3.70 7.87
N LYS A 20 -6.89 4.55 8.74
CA LYS A 20 -6.20 5.79 8.30
C LYS A 20 -4.99 5.49 7.41
N LYS A 21 -4.16 4.54 7.84
CA LYS A 21 -2.99 4.09 7.08
C LYS A 21 -3.40 3.37 5.80
N ASN A 22 -4.50 2.61 5.85
CA ASN A 22 -5.06 1.96 4.67
C ASN A 22 -5.50 2.97 3.61
N ILE A 23 -6.23 4.02 4.01
CA ILE A 23 -6.63 5.11 3.10
C ILE A 23 -5.39 5.77 2.47
N MET A 24 -4.33 6.01 3.25
CA MET A 24 -3.09 6.56 2.70
C MET A 24 -2.42 5.63 1.68
N LEU A 25 -2.38 4.33 1.94
CA LEU A 25 -1.83 3.36 0.99
C LEU A 25 -2.66 3.31 -0.31
N ILE A 26 -3.99 3.35 -0.21
CA ILE A 26 -4.87 3.44 -1.38
C ILE A 26 -4.65 4.75 -2.15
N LEU A 27 -4.50 5.89 -1.46
CA LEU A 27 -4.21 7.16 -2.10
C LEU A 27 -2.88 7.13 -2.84
N ILE A 28 -1.83 6.54 -2.24
CA ILE A 28 -0.53 6.33 -2.90
C ILE A 28 -0.70 5.48 -4.16
N MET A 29 -1.48 4.40 -4.10
CA MET A 29 -1.79 3.57 -5.27
C MET A 29 -2.42 4.40 -6.39
N VAL A 30 -3.48 5.12 -6.08
CA VAL A 30 -4.19 5.97 -7.06
C VAL A 30 -3.24 6.99 -7.69
N VAL A 31 -2.41 7.67 -6.90
CA VAL A 31 -1.44 8.66 -7.40
C VAL A 31 -0.42 8.01 -8.33
N VAL A 32 0.16 6.87 -7.94
CA VAL A 32 1.15 6.16 -8.77
C VAL A 32 0.53 5.68 -10.08
N TYR A 33 -0.65 5.05 -10.04
CA TYR A 33 -1.35 4.63 -11.26
C TYR A 33 -1.69 5.81 -12.16
N THR A 34 -2.18 6.93 -11.60
CA THR A 34 -2.53 8.13 -12.36
C THR A 34 -1.31 8.72 -13.06
N ILE A 35 -0.18 8.87 -12.34
CA ILE A 35 1.08 9.39 -12.92
C ILE A 35 1.55 8.50 -14.07
N LEU A 36 1.52 7.18 -13.88
CA LEU A 36 1.96 6.24 -14.91
C LEU A 36 1.04 6.25 -16.14
N ILE A 37 -0.28 6.32 -15.95
CA ILE A 37 -1.24 6.41 -17.05
C ILE A 37 -0.98 7.67 -17.87
N ILE A 38 -0.83 8.83 -17.21
CA ILE A 38 -0.57 10.11 -17.90
C ILE A 38 0.78 10.05 -18.63
N ALA A 39 1.83 9.57 -17.98
CA ALA A 39 3.17 9.51 -18.57
C ALA A 39 3.20 8.60 -19.81
N LEU A 40 2.55 7.43 -19.75
CA LEU A 40 2.46 6.50 -20.88
C LEU A 40 1.61 7.08 -22.02
N ALA A 41 0.49 7.75 -21.70
CA ALA A 41 -0.35 8.41 -22.70
C ALA A 41 0.41 9.52 -23.45
N ILE A 42 1.20 10.34 -22.76
CA ILE A 42 2.06 11.36 -23.38
C ILE A 42 3.11 10.71 -24.30
N ALA A 43 3.62 9.55 -23.92
CA ALA A 43 4.58 8.79 -24.73
C ALA A 43 3.93 8.00 -25.88
N GLY A 44 2.62 8.08 -26.07
CA GLY A 44 1.88 7.30 -27.08
C GLY A 44 1.90 5.79 -26.82
N MET A 45 2.14 5.38 -25.57
CA MET A 45 2.18 3.99 -25.16
C MET A 45 0.92 3.59 -24.40
N GLU A 46 0.44 2.36 -24.63
CA GLU A 46 -0.59 1.76 -23.78
C GLU A 46 0.00 1.29 -22.46
N PHE A 47 -0.86 1.12 -21.43
CA PHE A 47 -0.43 0.58 -20.14
C PHE A 47 -0.14 -0.92 -20.26
N PRO A 48 1.13 -1.36 -20.25
CA PRO A 48 1.46 -2.75 -20.52
C PRO A 48 1.00 -3.67 -19.39
N ARG A 49 0.46 -4.84 -19.75
CA ARG A 49 -0.09 -5.81 -18.80
C ARG A 49 0.91 -6.23 -17.73
N TYR A 50 2.17 -6.46 -18.09
CA TYR A 50 3.21 -6.87 -17.15
C TYR A 50 3.50 -5.80 -16.09
N LEU A 51 3.43 -4.52 -16.45
CA LEU A 51 3.61 -3.41 -15.52
C LEU A 51 2.43 -3.32 -14.54
N GLN A 52 1.20 -3.49 -15.04
CA GLN A 52 0.00 -3.52 -14.19
C GLN A 52 0.10 -4.63 -13.14
N VAL A 53 0.50 -5.84 -13.55
CA VAL A 53 0.66 -7.00 -12.67
C VAL A 53 1.80 -6.78 -11.67
N GLY A 54 2.95 -6.28 -12.14
CA GLY A 54 4.09 -5.97 -11.28
C GLY A 54 3.78 -4.94 -10.20
N LEU A 55 3.06 -3.87 -10.55
CA LEU A 55 2.57 -2.88 -9.59
C LEU A 55 1.62 -3.49 -8.56
N GLY A 56 0.69 -4.35 -9.00
CA GLY A 56 -0.20 -5.06 -8.09
C GLY A 56 0.56 -5.86 -7.03
N TYR A 57 1.56 -6.63 -7.45
CA TYR A 57 2.43 -7.36 -6.51
C TYR A 57 3.27 -6.43 -5.63
N GLY A 58 3.77 -5.32 -6.17
CA GLY A 58 4.51 -4.31 -5.40
C GLY A 58 3.64 -3.68 -4.30
N PHE A 59 2.39 -3.36 -4.60
CA PHE A 59 1.44 -2.83 -3.62
C PHE A 59 1.01 -3.86 -2.57
N ASN A 60 0.84 -5.11 -2.97
CA ASN A 60 0.64 -6.22 -2.03
C ASN A 60 1.86 -6.39 -1.10
N ALA A 61 3.08 -6.27 -1.63
CA ALA A 61 4.30 -6.28 -0.82
C ALA A 61 4.33 -5.11 0.17
N LEU A 62 3.94 -3.90 -0.25
CA LEU A 62 3.84 -2.73 0.63
C LEU A 62 2.86 -2.97 1.80
N TYR A 63 1.70 -3.58 1.54
CA TYR A 63 0.78 -4.00 2.59
C TYR A 63 1.41 -5.03 3.52
N GLY A 64 2.01 -6.08 2.95
CA GLY A 64 2.71 -7.13 3.69
C GLY A 64 3.81 -6.58 4.61
N MET A 65 4.63 -5.66 4.12
CA MET A 65 5.74 -5.08 4.87
C MET A 65 5.26 -4.14 5.97
N SER A 66 4.18 -3.37 5.72
CA SER A 66 3.73 -2.33 6.65
C SER A 66 2.84 -2.77 7.80
N THR A 67 2.14 -3.88 7.62
CA THR A 67 1.08 -4.27 8.55
C THR A 67 1.59 -4.58 9.95
N ASN A 68 2.63 -5.39 10.09
CA ASN A 68 3.12 -5.82 11.41
C ASN A 68 3.55 -4.64 12.28
N TYR A 69 4.33 -3.72 11.72
CA TYR A 69 4.81 -2.56 12.47
C TYR A 69 3.69 -1.56 12.74
N SER A 70 2.80 -1.33 11.75
CA SER A 70 1.65 -0.45 11.93
C SER A 70 0.70 -0.95 13.02
N TYR A 71 0.47 -2.26 13.08
CA TYR A 71 -0.31 -2.88 14.13
C TYR A 71 0.37 -2.76 15.50
N TYR A 72 1.68 -3.00 15.57
CA TYR A 72 2.46 -2.80 16.79
C TYR A 72 2.37 -1.36 17.32
N LEU A 73 2.53 -0.34 16.46
CA LEU A 73 2.40 1.06 16.85
C LEU A 73 1.02 1.37 17.45
N LYS A 74 -0.05 0.84 16.83
CA LYS A 74 -1.43 1.00 17.31
C LYS A 74 -1.61 0.35 18.69
N GLU A 75 -1.28 -0.93 18.82
CA GLU A 75 -1.59 -1.72 20.02
C GLU A 75 -0.66 -1.45 21.20
N LYS A 76 0.62 -1.13 20.94
CA LYS A 76 1.64 -0.96 22.00
C LYS A 76 1.97 0.50 22.30
N LYS A 77 1.77 1.41 21.35
CA LYS A 77 2.09 2.83 21.52
C LYS A 77 0.88 3.75 21.43
N GLY A 78 -0.32 3.20 21.17
CA GLY A 78 -1.53 4.00 20.94
C GLY A 78 -1.47 4.86 19.67
N ASP A 79 -0.48 4.62 18.80
CA ASP A 79 -0.20 5.46 17.65
C ASP A 79 -0.87 4.91 16.39
N ASN A 80 -2.09 5.40 16.14
CA ASN A 80 -2.87 5.10 14.95
C ASN A 80 -2.97 6.32 14.02
N GLY A 81 -1.81 6.91 13.67
CA GLY A 81 -1.71 8.05 12.76
C GLY A 81 -1.91 7.71 11.27
N TRP A 82 -1.78 8.72 10.41
CA TRP A 82 -2.00 8.60 8.96
C TRP A 82 -0.81 8.03 8.19
N ASN A 83 0.43 8.30 8.62
CA ASN A 83 1.62 7.86 7.90
C ASN A 83 1.76 6.31 7.95
N PRO A 84 1.58 5.59 6.82
CA PRO A 84 1.69 4.13 6.79
C PRO A 84 3.13 3.63 6.93
N PHE A 85 4.11 4.52 6.75
CA PHE A 85 5.54 4.20 6.78
C PHE A 85 6.24 4.63 8.09
N LYS A 86 5.47 5.12 9.07
CA LYS A 86 6.03 5.61 10.33
C LYS A 86 6.82 4.51 11.03
N GLY A 87 8.10 4.80 11.32
CA GLY A 87 9.01 3.95 12.09
C GLY A 87 9.46 2.67 11.39
N MET A 88 9.17 2.52 10.10
CA MET A 88 9.75 1.44 9.31
C MET A 88 11.25 1.69 9.06
N ARG A 89 12.03 0.61 9.07
CA ARG A 89 13.49 0.59 8.87
C ARG A 89 13.90 -0.49 7.87
N TRP A 90 13.04 -0.74 6.89
CA TRP A 90 13.43 -1.24 5.58
C TRP A 90 14.45 -0.32 4.91
#